data_AF-A0A7Y4KM63-F1
#
_entry.id   AF-A0A7Y4KM63-F1
#
_cell.length_a   1.000
_cell.length_b   1.000
_cell.length_c   1.000
_cell.angle_alpha   90.00
_cell.angle_beta   90.00
_cell.angle_gamma   90.00
#
_symmetry.space_group_name_H-M   'P 1'
#
loop_
_entity.id
_entity.type
_entity.pdbx_description
1 polymer ?
#
loop_
_entity_poly.entity_id
_entity_poly.type
_entity_poly.pdbx_seq_one_letter_code
_entity_poly.pdbx_strand_id
1 'polypeptide(L)'
;MPPFVDDSRYAPDSLKQIFALHNHPFGTRLSARDLRFIESMATVHDWEVLTREGRIRLSIVAFFSRSRDASAPTCDGFYQYVPATREMMLWTRTGGRWKQESHGTVTWLDERTYRLDAL
;
A
#
# COMPACT_ATOMS: atom_id res chain seq x y z
N MET A 1 -2.15 -10.33 -5.30
CA MET A 1 -1.16 -9.92 -6.30
C MET A 1 -0.31 -11.14 -6.61
N PRO A 2 -0.36 -11.70 -7.84
CA PRO A 2 0.38 -12.92 -8.15
C PRO A 2 1.86 -12.61 -8.40
N PRO A 3 2.79 -13.47 -7.94
CA PRO A 3 4.23 -13.27 -8.11
C PRO A 3 4.68 -13.33 -9.58
N PHE A 4 3.87 -13.97 -10.44
CA PHE A 4 4.09 -14.06 -11.87
C PHE A 4 2.75 -13.92 -12.59
N VAL A 5 2.77 -13.30 -13.77
CA VAL A 5 1.61 -13.21 -14.66
C VAL A 5 1.94 -14.02 -15.90
N ASP A 6 1.20 -15.09 -16.13
CA ASP A 6 1.32 -15.90 -17.34
C ASP A 6 0.60 -15.20 -18.50
N ASP A 7 1.33 -14.37 -19.22
CA ASP A 7 0.85 -13.64 -20.39
C ASP A 7 1.81 -13.86 -21.55
N SER A 8 1.38 -14.62 -22.57
CA SER A 8 2.20 -14.94 -23.74
C SER A 8 2.75 -13.72 -24.51
N ARG A 9 2.21 -12.52 -24.29
CA ARG A 9 2.68 -11.27 -24.91
C ARG A 9 3.91 -10.70 -24.21
N TYR A 10 4.18 -11.10 -22.97
CA TYR A 10 5.16 -10.49 -22.08
C TYR A 10 6.03 -11.57 -21.42
N ALA A 11 7.33 -11.30 -21.27
CA ALA A 11 8.18 -12.20 -20.49
C ALA A 11 7.73 -12.22 -19.01
N PRO A 12 7.84 -13.35 -18.28
CA PRO A 12 7.34 -13.46 -16.90
C PRO A 12 7.83 -12.39 -15.91
N ASP A 13 9.00 -11.81 -16.16
CA ASP A 13 9.66 -10.79 -15.33
C ASP A 13 9.44 -9.34 -15.82
N SER A 14 8.78 -9.16 -16.97
CA SER A 14 8.61 -7.86 -17.61
C SER A 14 7.43 -7.05 -17.06
N LEU A 15 6.46 -7.70 -16.42
CA LEU A 15 5.33 -7.03 -15.79
C LEU A 15 5.67 -6.64 -14.34
N LYS A 16 5.94 -5.35 -14.13
CA LYS A 16 6.19 -4.80 -12.80
C LYS A 16 4.89 -4.31 -12.18
N GLN A 17 4.55 -4.84 -11.01
CA GLN A 17 3.41 -4.38 -10.23
C GLN A 17 3.88 -3.29 -9.27
N ILE A 18 3.15 -2.18 -9.24
CA ILE A 18 3.56 -0.99 -8.48
C ILE A 18 2.62 -0.74 -7.29
N PHE A 19 1.44 -1.36 -7.30
CA PHE A 19 0.46 -1.25 -6.23
C PHE A 19 -0.17 -2.60 -5.92
N ALA A 20 -0.18 -2.96 -4.63
CA ALA A 20 -1.08 -3.97 -4.11
C ALA A 20 -2.30 -3.27 -3.52
N LEU A 21 -3.47 -3.57 -4.10
CA LEU A 21 -4.73 -3.09 -3.57
C LEU A 21 -5.21 -4.02 -2.46
N HIS A 22 -5.38 -3.47 -1.26
CA HIS A 22 -5.98 -4.17 -0.14
C HIS A 22 -7.19 -3.35 0.34
N ASN A 23 -8.35 -3.97 0.54
CA ASN A 23 -9.56 -3.24 0.93
C ASN A 23 -9.97 -3.65 2.34
N HIS A 24 -10.02 -2.67 3.24
CA HIS A 24 -10.72 -2.82 4.52
C HIS A 24 -11.98 -1.93 4.47
N PRO A 25 -13.12 -2.44 3.99
CA PRO A 25 -14.32 -1.61 3.78
C PRO A 25 -14.75 -0.84 5.04
N PHE A 26 -14.39 -1.31 6.23
CA PHE A 26 -14.51 -0.60 7.51
C PHE A 26 -13.15 -0.68 8.24
N GLY A 27 -12.29 0.29 7.98
CA GLY A 27 -10.84 0.11 8.11
C GLY A 27 -10.24 0.31 9.50
N THR A 28 -9.37 -0.63 9.87
CA THR A 28 -8.23 -0.41 10.77
C THR A 28 -6.98 -0.07 9.94
N ARG A 29 -5.86 0.26 10.61
CA ARG A 29 -4.56 0.45 9.91
C ARG A 29 -4.10 -0.86 9.25
N LEU A 30 -3.15 -0.77 8.30
CA LEU A 30 -2.51 -1.94 7.70
C LEU A 30 -1.96 -2.90 8.76
N SER A 31 -2.32 -4.18 8.67
CA SER A 31 -1.85 -5.19 9.61
C SER A 31 -0.39 -5.55 9.34
N ALA A 32 0.30 -6.13 10.33
CA ALA A 32 1.66 -6.63 10.12
C ALA A 32 1.72 -7.67 8.97
N ARG A 33 0.68 -8.47 8.80
CA ARG A 33 0.58 -9.43 7.69
C ARG A 33 0.54 -8.72 6.34
N ASP A 34 -0.18 -7.61 6.24
CA ASP A 34 -0.27 -6.82 5.00
C ASP A 34 1.08 -6.19 4.66
N LEU A 35 1.77 -5.65 5.66
CA LEU A 35 3.10 -5.06 5.50
C LEU A 35 4.15 -6.11 5.10
N ARG A 36 4.13 -7.30 5.71
CA ARG A 36 5.02 -8.41 5.31
C ARG A 36 4.70 -8.94 3.92
N PHE A 37 3.42 -9.02 3.56
CA PHE A 37 3.01 -9.43 2.23
C PHE A 37 3.60 -8.50 1.16
N ILE A 38 3.53 -7.17 1.35
CA ILE A 38 4.10 -6.26 0.35
C ILE A 38 5.63 -6.27 0.33
N GLU A 39 6.30 -6.49 1.47
CA GLU A 39 7.76 -6.68 1.50
C GLU A 39 8.20 -7.94 0.76
N SER A 40 7.46 -9.06 0.91
CA SER A 40 7.77 -10.29 0.16
C SER A 40 7.46 -10.18 -1.33
N MET A 41 6.55 -9.28 -1.72
CA MET A 41 6.34 -8.97 -3.13
C MET A 41 7.41 -8.02 -3.68
N ALA A 42 7.96 -7.13 -2.86
CA ALA A 42 9.06 -6.25 -3.24
C ALA A 42 10.35 -7.01 -3.60
N THR A 43 10.57 -8.20 -3.01
CA THR A 43 11.70 -9.07 -3.37
C THR A 43 11.52 -9.74 -4.73
N VAL A 44 10.29 -9.86 -5.23
CA VAL A 44 9.96 -10.51 -6.51
C VAL A 44 9.81 -9.48 -7.64
N HIS A 45 9.17 -8.34 -7.35
CA HIS A 45 8.76 -7.35 -8.36
C HIS A 45 9.62 -6.08 -8.40
N ASP A 46 10.72 -6.07 -7.64
CA ASP A 46 11.52 -4.89 -7.31
C ASP A 46 10.78 -3.87 -6.42
N TRP A 47 11.55 -3.16 -5.59
CA TRP A 47 11.02 -2.16 -4.66
C TRP A 47 10.55 -0.89 -5.38
N GLU A 48 11.07 -0.67 -6.59
CA GLU A 48 10.86 0.52 -7.39
C GLU A 48 11.08 0.20 -8.87
N VAL A 49 10.37 0.93 -9.73
CA VAL A 49 10.45 0.83 -11.18
C VAL A 49 10.81 2.19 -11.73
N LEU A 50 11.81 2.24 -12.60
CA LEU A 50 12.14 3.45 -13.35
C LEU A 50 11.21 3.56 -14.57
N THR A 51 10.45 4.65 -14.66
CA THR A 51 9.67 5.01 -15.83
C THR A 51 10.25 6.25 -16.49
N ARG A 52 9.71 6.63 -17.66
CA ARG A 52 10.08 7.88 -18.34
C ARG A 52 9.80 9.12 -17.49
N GLU A 53 8.80 9.05 -16.63
CA GLU A 53 8.34 10.16 -15.77
C GLU A 53 9.04 10.18 -14.41
N GLY A 54 9.86 9.15 -14.12
CA GLY A 54 10.64 9.05 -12.90
C GLY A 54 10.48 7.70 -12.24
N ARG A 55 10.90 7.64 -10.98
CA ARG A 55 10.92 6.41 -10.19
C ARG A 55 9.60 6.25 -9.45
N ILE A 56 8.90 5.15 -9.68
CA ILE A 56 7.66 4.81 -8.99
C ILE A 56 7.95 3.65 -8.03
N ARG A 57 7.47 3.76 -6.79
CA ARG A 57 7.75 2.78 -5.74
C ARG A 57 6.58 1.82 -5.57
N LEU A 58 6.88 0.56 -5.31
CA LEU A 58 5.88 -0.39 -4.86
C LEU A 58 5.22 0.12 -3.57
N SER A 59 3.90 0.00 -3.48
CA SER A 59 3.18 0.31 -2.24
C SER A 59 1.95 -0.57 -2.06
N ILE A 60 1.51 -0.69 -0.80
CA ILE A 60 0.22 -1.27 -0.46
C ILE A 60 -0.71 -0.16 0.01
N VAL A 61 -1.93 -0.18 -0.49
CA VAL A 61 -2.97 0.78 -0.12
C VAL A 61 -4.13 0.06 0.55
N ALA A 62 -4.65 0.65 1.64
CA ALA A 62 -5.81 0.17 2.38
C ALA A 62 -6.88 1.26 2.50
N PHE A 63 -7.95 1.15 1.72
CA PHE A 63 -9.08 2.08 1.80
C PHE A 63 -9.88 1.90 3.08
N PHE A 64 -10.53 2.97 3.53
CA PHE A 64 -11.49 2.94 4.62
C PHE A 64 -12.73 3.80 4.32
N SER A 65 -13.84 3.38 4.92
CA SER A 65 -15.08 4.14 5.07
C SER A 65 -15.25 4.60 6.52
N ARG A 66 -15.75 5.81 6.70
CA ARG A 66 -16.28 6.36 7.96
C ARG A 66 -17.81 6.32 8.00
N SER A 67 -18.47 5.84 6.93
CA SER A 67 -19.91 5.63 6.92
C SER A 67 -20.33 4.72 8.09
N ARG A 68 -21.41 5.11 8.76
CA ARG A 68 -22.03 4.29 9.81
C ARG A 68 -23.01 3.27 9.25
N ASP A 69 -23.32 3.36 7.96
CA ASP A 69 -24.18 2.42 7.25
C ASP A 69 -23.32 1.39 6.52
N ALA A 70 -23.38 0.15 7.00
CA ALA A 70 -22.64 -0.97 6.41
C ALA A 70 -23.11 -1.32 4.99
N SER A 71 -24.35 -0.96 4.62
CA SER A 71 -24.89 -1.18 3.28
C SER A 71 -24.48 -0.07 2.29
N ALA A 72 -23.90 1.03 2.79
CA ALA A 72 -23.48 2.17 1.99
C ALA A 72 -22.10 2.71 2.43
N PRO A 73 -21.01 1.95 2.19
CA PRO A 73 -19.66 2.42 2.51
C PRO A 73 -19.24 3.59 1.61
N THR A 74 -18.55 4.56 2.20
CA THR A 74 -17.96 5.71 1.51
C THR A 74 -16.46 5.50 1.29
N CYS A 75 -15.87 6.20 0.32
CA CYS A 75 -14.42 6.23 0.11
C CYS A 75 -13.83 7.48 0.78
N ASP A 76 -13.67 7.44 2.10
CA ASP A 76 -13.21 8.59 2.89
C ASP A 76 -11.69 8.77 2.85
N GLY A 77 -10.96 7.69 2.58
CA GLY A 77 -9.52 7.72 2.53
C GLY A 77 -8.86 6.37 2.36
N PHE A 78 -7.53 6.38 2.42
CA PHE A 78 -6.72 5.17 2.47
C PHE A 78 -5.41 5.40 3.22
N TYR A 79 -4.92 4.32 3.83
CA TYR A 79 -3.52 4.24 4.26
C TYR A 79 -2.66 3.79 3.10
N GLN A 80 -1.47 4.35 2.98
CA GLN A 80 -0.46 3.91 2.01
C GLN A 80 0.82 3.58 2.75
N TYR A 81 1.37 2.39 2.51
CA TYR A 81 2.70 2.03 2.98
C TYR A 81 3.64 1.80 1.81
N VAL A 82 4.81 2.43 1.87
CA VAL A 82 5.88 2.31 0.86
C VAL A 82 7.02 1.51 1.48
N PRO A 83 7.23 0.23 1.12
CA PRO A 83 8.25 -0.59 1.74
C PRO A 83 9.67 -0.03 1.59
N ALA A 84 9.97 0.60 0.45
CA ALA A 84 11.30 1.15 0.14
C ALA A 84 11.74 2.26 1.12
N THR A 85 10.80 3.08 1.61
CA THR A 85 11.07 4.17 2.57
C THR A 85 10.57 3.85 3.97
N ARG A 86 9.78 2.77 4.11
CA ARG A 86 9.03 2.39 5.31
C ARG A 86 8.02 3.43 5.79
N GLU A 87 7.70 4.41 4.96
CA GLU A 87 6.74 5.46 5.30
C GLU A 87 5.32 4.93 5.23
N MET A 88 4.54 5.27 6.26
CA MET A 88 3.10 5.12 6.32
C MET A 88 2.48 6.51 6.15
N MET A 89 1.56 6.64 5.21
CA MET A 89 0.82 7.88 4.94
C MET A 89 -0.67 7.63 5.10
N LEU A 90 -1.38 8.68 5.51
CA LEU A 90 -2.83 8.73 5.51
C LEU A 90 -3.29 9.70 4.43
N TRP A 91 -4.10 9.21 3.51
CA TRP A 91 -4.77 10.00 2.50
C TRP A 91 -6.24 10.13 2.86
N THR A 92 -6.72 11.36 3.00
CA THR A 92 -8.14 11.64 3.28
C THR A 92 -8.74 12.49 2.19
N ARG A 93 -10.00 12.22 1.85
CA ARG A 93 -10.75 13.04 0.91
C ARG A 93 -11.55 14.08 1.67
N THR A 94 -11.30 15.36 1.42
CA THR A 94 -12.03 16.48 2.04
C THR A 94 -12.38 17.51 0.96
N GLY A 95 -13.66 17.87 0.84
CA GLY A 95 -14.11 18.85 -0.17
C GLY A 95 -13.75 18.48 -1.61
N GLY A 96 -13.76 17.19 -1.95
CA GLY A 96 -13.38 16.69 -3.28
C GLY A 96 -11.88 16.62 -3.56
N ARG A 97 -11.03 17.10 -2.64
CA ARG A 97 -9.56 17.07 -2.77
C ARG A 97 -8.96 16.00 -1.88
N TRP A 98 -7.80 15.49 -2.28
CA TRP A 98 -6.99 14.58 -1.49
C TRP A 98 -6.02 15.37 -0.61
N LYS A 99 -6.00 15.06 0.68
CA LYS A 99 -5.02 15.55 1.65
C LYS A 99 -4.15 14.38 2.10
N GLN A 100 -2.84 14.55 2.00
CA GLN A 100 -1.85 13.60 2.51
C GLN A 100 -1.35 14.09 3.87
N GLU A 101 -1.26 13.15 4.81
CA GLU A 101 -0.60 13.35 6.10
C GLU A 101 0.43 12.24 6.28
N SER A 102 1.63 12.59 6.75
CA SER A 102 2.58 11.59 7.20
C SER A 102 2.05 10.98 8.48
N HIS A 103 1.95 9.65 8.50
CA HIS A 103 1.43 8.90 9.63
C HIS A 103 2.57 8.32 10.49
N GLY A 104 3.77 8.22 9.92
CA GLY A 104 5.01 7.80 10.60
C GLY A 104 5.84 6.81 9.78
N THR A 105 6.91 6.30 10.38
CA THR A 105 7.80 5.29 9.79
C THR A 105 7.61 3.95 10.47
N VAL A 106 7.51 2.88 9.69
CA VAL A 106 7.38 1.51 10.21
C VAL A 106 8.75 0.99 10.64
N THR A 107 8.86 0.62 11.90
CA THR A 107 10.00 -0.10 12.48
C THR A 107 9.55 -1.51 12.84
N TRP A 108 10.12 -2.52 12.18
CA TRP A 108 9.89 -3.91 12.53
C TRP A 108 10.59 -4.25 13.84
N LEU A 109 9.84 -4.76 14.81
CA LEU A 109 10.37 -5.29 16.06
C LEU A 109 10.71 -6.78 15.90
N ASP A 110 9.88 -7.50 15.14
CA ASP A 110 10.08 -8.90 14.77
C ASP A 110 9.31 -9.23 13.46
N GLU A 111 9.19 -10.51 13.11
CA GLU A 111 8.50 -10.96 11.89
C GLU A 111 7.00 -10.60 11.85
N ARG A 112 6.36 -10.47 13.01
CA ARG A 112 4.91 -10.30 13.18
C ARG A 112 4.52 -8.98 13.82
N THR A 113 5.47 -8.26 14.38
CA THR A 113 5.23 -7.04 15.15
C THR A 113 5.99 -5.87 14.55
N TYR A 114 5.27 -4.78 14.32
CA TYR A 114 5.87 -3.51 13.95
C TYR A 114 5.44 -2.43 14.94
N ARG A 115 6.27 -1.39 15.04
CA ARG A 115 5.94 -0.13 15.68
C ARG A 115 5.87 0.94 14.59
N LEU A 116 4.95 1.89 14.78
CA LEU A 116 4.89 3.08 13.96
C LEU A 116 5.49 4.23 14.76
N ASP A 117 6.64 4.71 14.31
CA ASP A 117 7.33 5.85 14.90
C ASP A 117 6.76 7.12 14.28
N ALA A 118 6.07 7.93 15.08
CA ALA A 118 5.58 9.23 14.64
C ALA A 118 6.79 10.17 14.36
N LEU A 119 6.62 11.06 13.39
CA LEU A 119 7.58 12.14 13.12
C LEU A 119 7.52 13.23 14.19
#